data_AF-A0A7L0Y1S0-F1
#
_entry.id   AF-A0A7L0Y1S0-F1
#
_cell.length_a   1.000
_cell.length_b   1.000
_cell.length_c   1.000
_cell.angle_alpha   90.00
_cell.angle_beta   90.00
_cell.angle_gamma   90.00
#
_symmetry.space_group_name_H-M   'P 1'
#
loop_
_entity.id
_entity.type
_entity.pdbx_description
1 polymer ?
#
loop_
_entity_poly.entity_id
_entity_poly.type
_entity_poly.pdbx_seq_one_letter_code
_entity_poly.pdbx_strand_id
1 'polypeptide(L)'
;ETSPSVVFENIEKCSPNCLRLLLENISGLTVDEDFTVEVIPEINAAVATFIKSIDTEEFVKKCLQHKRIREFKMTARVLELTQSIKAENLPDSLSPDYLTVY
;
A
#
# COMPACT_ATOMS: atom_id res chain seq x y z
N GLU A 1 -10.44 13.70 -4.42
CA GLU A 1 -10.21 12.48 -5.21
C GLU A 1 -9.89 11.35 -4.26
N THR A 2 -10.38 10.14 -4.52
CA THR A 2 -9.98 8.94 -3.79
C THR A 2 -8.55 8.57 -4.18
N SER A 3 -7.73 8.21 -3.21
CA SER A 3 -6.34 7.81 -3.47
C SER A 3 -6.32 6.60 -4.41
N PRO A 4 -5.43 6.57 -5.43
CA PRO A 4 -5.23 5.41 -6.29
C PRO A 4 -4.44 4.30 -5.57
N SER A 5 -4.11 4.48 -4.30
CA SER A 5 -3.29 3.56 -3.54
C SER A 5 -4.09 2.86 -2.44
N VAL A 6 -3.77 1.60 -2.21
CA VAL A 6 -4.34 0.76 -1.15
C VAL A 6 -3.20 0.17 -0.35
N VAL A 7 -3.24 0.35 0.96
CA VAL A 7 -2.26 -0.23 1.89
C VAL A 7 -2.79 -1.54 2.45
N PHE A 8 -1.90 -2.52 2.50
CA PHE A 8 -2.09 -3.83 3.07
C PHE A 8 -1.16 -3.98 4.28
N GLU A 9 -1.69 -4.42 5.41
CA GLU A 9 -0.91 -4.65 6.64
C GLU A 9 -1.04 -6.13 7.07
N ASN A 10 -0.10 -6.61 7.89
CA ASN A 10 0.02 -8.02 8.31
C ASN A 10 0.33 -8.97 7.14
N ILE A 11 1.22 -8.55 6.23
CA ILE A 11 1.55 -9.33 5.02
C ILE A 11 2.53 -10.49 5.27
N GLU A 12 3.03 -10.66 6.50
CA GLU A 12 4.04 -11.65 6.91
C GLU A 12 3.76 -13.11 6.46
N LYS A 13 2.49 -13.47 6.26
CA LYS A 13 2.06 -14.82 5.83
C LYS A 13 1.97 -14.99 4.32
N CYS A 14 2.21 -13.94 3.54
CA CYS A 14 2.15 -13.95 2.09
C CYS A 14 3.42 -13.35 1.52
N SER A 15 4.19 -14.18 0.80
CA SER A 15 5.39 -13.70 0.11
C SER A 15 5.05 -12.59 -0.90
N PRO A 16 6.02 -11.76 -1.33
CA PRO A 16 5.77 -10.71 -2.31
C PRO A 16 5.11 -11.22 -3.61
N ASN A 17 5.55 -12.38 -4.11
CA ASN A 17 4.93 -13.01 -5.29
C ASN A 17 3.52 -13.55 -5.01
N CYS A 18 3.28 -14.09 -3.79
CA CYS A 18 1.95 -14.48 -3.35
C CYS A 18 1.00 -13.27 -3.35
N LEU A 19 1.48 -12.12 -2.86
CA LEU A 19 0.69 -10.90 -2.77
C LEU A 19 0.35 -10.37 -4.16
N ARG A 20 1.34 -10.26 -5.06
CA ARG A 20 1.14 -9.85 -6.46
C ARG A 20 0.04 -10.66 -7.14
N LEU A 21 0.16 -11.99 -7.16
CA LEU A 21 -0.83 -12.89 -7.77
C LEU A 21 -2.22 -12.78 -7.12
N LEU A 22 -2.26 -12.57 -5.80
CA LEU A 22 -3.52 -12.38 -5.08
C LEU A 22 -4.22 -11.08 -5.50
N LEU A 23 -3.47 -9.99 -5.64
CA LEU A 23 -4.03 -8.70 -6.05
C LEU A 23 -4.45 -8.70 -7.51
N GLU A 24 -3.73 -9.37 -8.41
CA GLU A 24 -4.16 -9.59 -9.80
C GLU A 24 -5.49 -10.34 -9.84
N ASN A 25 -5.63 -11.40 -9.03
CA ASN A 25 -6.87 -12.19 -8.97
C ASN A 25 -8.07 -11.38 -8.49
N ILE A 26 -7.90 -10.56 -7.45
CA ILE A 26 -8.99 -9.76 -6.87
C ILE A 26 -9.37 -8.58 -7.78
N SER A 27 -8.38 -7.93 -8.39
CA SER A 27 -8.60 -6.73 -9.22
C SER A 27 -9.00 -7.08 -10.66
N GLY A 28 -8.56 -8.23 -11.18
CA GLY A 28 -8.63 -8.55 -12.61
C GLY A 28 -7.66 -7.72 -13.46
N LEU A 29 -6.63 -7.12 -12.84
CA LEU A 29 -5.61 -6.29 -13.47
C LEU A 29 -4.24 -6.98 -13.42
N THR A 30 -3.29 -6.46 -14.20
CA THR A 30 -1.92 -6.99 -14.28
C THR A 30 -0.93 -6.13 -13.48
N VAL A 31 -0.08 -6.74 -12.66
CA VAL A 31 1.00 -6.04 -11.96
C VAL A 31 2.04 -5.53 -12.97
N ASP A 32 2.64 -4.38 -12.69
CA ASP A 32 3.63 -3.66 -13.50
C ASP A 32 3.09 -3.06 -14.83
N GLU A 33 1.85 -3.39 -15.22
CA GLU A 33 1.14 -2.74 -16.34
C GLU A 33 0.02 -1.81 -15.85
N ASP A 34 -0.84 -2.33 -14.97
CA ASP A 34 -2.05 -1.63 -14.51
C ASP A 34 -1.93 -1.09 -13.09
N PHE A 35 -1.01 -1.66 -12.29
CA PHE A 35 -0.70 -1.22 -10.94
C PHE A 35 0.68 -1.72 -10.50
N THR A 36 1.27 -1.05 -9.51
CA THR A 36 2.53 -1.45 -8.88
C THR A 36 2.30 -1.91 -7.44
N VAL A 37 3.23 -2.71 -6.90
CA VAL A 37 3.20 -3.18 -5.50
C VAL A 37 4.56 -2.94 -4.87
N GLU A 38 4.61 -2.11 -3.85
CA GLU A 38 5.79 -1.86 -3.02
C GLU A 38 5.64 -2.58 -1.68
N VAL A 39 6.65 -3.34 -1.26
CA VAL A 39 6.65 -4.07 0.02
C VAL A 39 7.59 -3.36 1.00
N ILE A 40 7.08 -3.09 2.20
CA ILE A 40 7.78 -2.40 3.28
C ILE A 40 7.94 -3.41 4.44
N PRO A 41 8.99 -4.26 4.40
CA PRO A 41 9.14 -5.37 5.34
C PRO A 41 9.32 -4.90 6.80
N GLU A 42 9.86 -3.71 7.02
CA GLU A 42 10.12 -3.13 8.35
C GLU A 42 8.85 -2.98 9.19
N ILE A 43 7.71 -2.80 8.53
CA ILE A 43 6.39 -2.62 9.18
C ILE A 43 5.37 -3.68 8.75
N ASN A 44 5.81 -4.75 8.09
CA ASN A 44 4.95 -5.82 7.56
C ASN A 44 3.78 -5.26 6.72
N ALA A 45 4.07 -4.30 5.85
CA ALA A 45 3.09 -3.65 4.99
C ALA A 45 3.45 -3.73 3.51
N ALA A 46 2.46 -3.49 2.66
CA ALA A 46 2.66 -3.24 1.24
C ALA A 46 1.68 -2.19 0.73
N VAL A 47 2.07 -1.46 -0.31
CA VAL A 47 1.24 -0.47 -0.98
C VAL A 47 1.02 -0.93 -2.42
N ALA A 48 -0.24 -1.07 -2.81
CA ALA A 48 -0.62 -1.25 -4.21
C ALA A 48 -1.05 0.10 -4.77
N THR A 49 -0.41 0.56 -5.84
CA THR A 49 -0.71 1.85 -6.48
C THR A 49 -1.22 1.60 -7.90
N PHE A 50 -2.49 1.92 -8.14
CA PHE A 50 -3.18 1.67 -9.39
C PHE A 50 -2.90 2.78 -10.40
N ILE A 51 -2.38 2.39 -11.57
CA ILE A 51 -2.15 3.27 -12.72
C ILE A 51 -3.46 3.41 -13.50
N LYS A 52 -4.19 2.30 -13.66
CA LYS A 52 -5.56 2.33 -14.18
C LYS A 52 -6.50 2.96 -13.15
N SER A 53 -7.38 3.83 -13.63
CA SER A 53 -8.46 4.38 -12.82
C SER A 53 -9.41 3.26 -12.37
N ILE A 54 -9.46 3.02 -11.06
CA ILE A 54 -10.39 2.08 -10.44
C ILE A 54 -11.10 2.73 -9.24
N ASP A 55 -12.20 2.12 -8.83
CA ASP A 55 -12.81 2.40 -7.53
C ASP A 55 -12.04 1.65 -6.43
N THR A 56 -11.16 2.38 -5.73
CA THR A 56 -10.31 1.80 -4.68
C THR A 56 -11.09 1.40 -3.43
N GLU A 57 -12.23 2.04 -3.15
CA GLU A 57 -13.09 1.64 -2.04
C GLU A 57 -13.79 0.32 -2.33
N GLU A 58 -14.31 0.15 -3.54
CA GLU A 58 -14.90 -1.10 -3.98
C GLU A 58 -13.87 -2.23 -4.04
N PHE A 59 -12.65 -1.94 -4.50
CA PHE A 59 -11.56 -2.90 -4.45
C PHE A 59 -11.22 -3.33 -3.03
N VAL A 60 -11.13 -2.39 -2.08
CA VAL A 60 -10.92 -2.72 -0.65
C VAL A 60 -12.04 -3.63 -0.13
N LYS A 61 -13.31 -3.37 -0.47
CA LYS A 61 -14.42 -4.25 -0.07
C LYS A 61 -14.24 -5.67 -0.62
N LYS A 62 -13.82 -5.82 -1.88
CA LYS A 62 -13.51 -7.14 -2.48
C LYS A 62 -12.35 -7.83 -1.75
N CYS A 63 -11.29 -7.09 -1.39
CA CYS A 63 -10.18 -7.64 -0.61
C CYS A 63 -10.66 -8.19 0.74
N LEU A 64 -11.45 -7.43 1.49
CA LEU A 64 -11.94 -7.84 2.81
C LEU A 64 -12.86 -9.08 2.77
N GLN A 65 -13.54 -9.30 1.65
CA GLN A 65 -14.35 -10.50 1.41
C GLN A 65 -13.52 -11.70 0.90
N HIS A 66 -12.32 -11.47 0.39
CA HIS A 66 -11.51 -12.51 -0.23
C HIS A 66 -10.96 -13.51 0.80
N LYS A 67 -11.16 -14.81 0.54
CA LYS A 67 -10.85 -15.90 1.47
C LYS A 67 -9.40 -15.86 1.99
N ARG A 68 -8.41 -15.71 1.10
CA ARG A 68 -6.99 -15.67 1.49
C ARG A 68 -6.62 -14.46 2.34
N ILE A 69 -7.21 -13.29 2.07
CA ILE A 69 -6.96 -12.09 2.88
C ILE A 69 -7.38 -12.35 4.33
N ARG A 70 -8.56 -12.96 4.51
CA ARG A 70 -9.08 -13.33 5.84
C ARG A 70 -8.26 -14.43 6.51
N GLU A 71 -7.84 -15.46 5.77
CA GLU A 71 -6.99 -16.54 6.30
C GLU A 71 -5.62 -16.03 6.78
N PHE A 72 -5.02 -15.11 6.04
CA PHE A 72 -3.77 -14.47 6.42
C PHE A 72 -3.94 -13.40 7.50
N LYS A 73 -5.18 -13.01 7.82
CA LYS A 73 -5.51 -11.89 8.74
C LYS A 73 -4.90 -10.57 8.25
N MET A 74 -4.80 -10.42 6.93
CA MET A 74 -4.34 -9.21 6.28
C MET A 74 -5.46 -8.16 6.31
N THR A 75 -5.09 -6.89 6.50
CA THR A 75 -6.00 -5.77 6.34
C THR A 75 -5.79 -5.12 4.98
N ALA A 76 -6.81 -4.41 4.49
CA ALA A 76 -6.72 -3.58 3.30
C ALA A 76 -7.50 -2.29 3.55
N ARG A 77 -6.92 -1.14 3.23
CA ARG A 77 -7.60 0.16 3.30
C ARG A 77 -7.04 1.10 2.24
N VAL A 78 -7.85 2.06 1.81
CA VAL A 78 -7.37 3.14 0.93
C VAL A 78 -6.25 3.89 1.66
N LEU A 79 -5.16 4.16 0.95
CA LEU A 79 -4.03 4.90 1.51
C LEU A 79 -4.45 6.36 1.68
N GLU A 80 -4.49 6.80 2.92
CA GLU A 80 -4.77 8.19 3.26
C GLU A 80 -3.59 9.09 2.90
N LEU A 81 -3.87 10.38 2.68
CA LEU A 81 -2.84 11.36 2.46
C LEU A 81 -1.95 11.45 3.73
N THR A 82 -0.63 11.36 3.57
CA THR A 82 0.30 11.55 4.69
C THR A 82 0.10 12.94 5.29
N GLN A 83 -0.38 13.00 6.53
CA GLN A 83 -0.69 14.27 7.20
C GLN A 83 0.49 14.85 7.99
N SER A 84 1.47 14.02 8.35
CA SER A 84 2.62 14.42 9.14
C SER A 84 3.82 13.50 8.89
N ILE A 85 5.01 14.09 8.83
CA ILE A 85 6.28 13.36 8.71
C ILE A 85 7.15 13.75 9.90
N LYS A 86 7.73 12.76 10.58
CA LYS A 86 8.72 12.98 11.65
C LYS A 86 10.10 12.69 11.11
N ALA A 87 10.98 13.68 11.11
CA ALA A 87 12.39 13.50 10.81
C ALA A 87 13.18 13.38 12.14
N GLU A 88 14.01 12.35 12.25
CA GLU A 88 14.82 12.06 13.46
C GLU A 88 16.31 12.02 13.10
N ASN A 89 17.18 12.21 14.12
CA ASN A 89 18.64 12.23 13.99
C ASN A 89 19.18 13.32 13.03
N LEU A 90 18.48 14.44 12.90
CA LEU A 90 18.97 15.59 12.15
C LEU A 90 20.10 16.28 12.94
N PRO A 91 21.16 16.78 12.28
CA PRO A 91 22.18 17.58 12.94
C PRO A 91 21.58 18.85 13.55
N ASP A 92 22.02 19.24 14.75
CA ASP A 92 21.56 20.48 15.42
C ASP A 92 21.78 21.74 14.57
N SER A 93 22.73 21.69 13.64
CA SER A 93 23.06 22.78 12.72
C SER A 93 22.15 22.86 11.48
N LEU A 94 21.22 21.93 11.29
CA LEU A 94 20.37 21.89 10.10
C LEU A 94 19.24 22.92 10.21
N SER A 95 19.21 23.91 9.30
CA SER A 95 18.07 24.83 9.20
C SER A 95 16.85 24.10 8.64
N PRO A 96 15.63 24.34 9.18
CA PRO A 96 14.38 23.87 8.59
C PRO A 96 14.18 24.30 7.14
N ASP A 97 14.80 25.42 6.71
CA ASP A 97 14.71 25.92 5.34
C ASP A 97 15.34 24.95 4.31
N TYR A 98 16.14 23.99 4.76
CA TYR A 98 16.70 22.92 3.93
C TYR A 98 15.86 21.63 3.91
N LEU A 99 14.75 21.58 4.66
CA LEU A 99 13.86 20.43 4.68
C LEU A 99 12.70 20.67 3.72
N THR A 100 12.73 19.97 2.59
CA THR A 100 11.61 19.92 1.64
C THR A 100 11.05 18.52 1.59
N VAL A 101 9.73 18.40 1.78
CA VAL A 101 8.97 17.17 1.53
C VAL A 101 8.46 17.24 0.10
N TYR A 102 8.83 16.26 -0.72
CA TYR A 102 8.34 16.12 -2.10
C TYR A 102 7.20 15.12 -2.19
#